data_AF-A0A379XPL1-F1
#
_entry.id   AF-A0A379XPL1-F1
#
_cell.length_a   1.000
_cell.length_b   1.000
_cell.length_c   1.000
_cell.angle_alpha   90.00
_cell.angle_beta   90.00
_cell.angle_gamma   90.00
#
_symmetry.space_group_name_H-M   'P 1'
#
loop_
_entity.id
_entity.type
_entity.pdbx_description
1 polymer ?
#
loop_
_entity_poly.entity_id
_entity_poly.type
_entity_poly.pdbx_seq_one_letter_code
_entity_poly.pdbx_strand_id
1 'polypeptide(L)'
;MHFLNMFFFDIYPYIAGSVFLIGSWLRYDYGQYTWRAASSQMLDRKGMNLASNLFHIGILGIFAGHFLGMLTPHWMYESFLPIDVKQKMAMIAGGACGVLTLVGGILLLKRRLFSPRVRATTTGADILILSLLVIQCALGLLTIPFSAQHMDGSEMMKLVGWAPVCGDIPRWSV
;
A
#
# COMPACT_ATOMS: atom_id res chain seq x y z
N MET A 1 -15.70 -21.25 -6.53
CA MET A 1 -14.68 -20.22 -6.24
C MET A 1 -14.02 -19.63 -7.50
N HIS A 2 -14.04 -20.30 -8.66
CA HIS A 2 -13.44 -19.78 -9.89
C HIS A 2 -13.98 -18.42 -10.36
N PHE A 3 -15.30 -18.22 -10.30
CA PHE A 3 -15.92 -16.93 -10.63
C PHE A 3 -15.42 -15.78 -9.73
N LEU A 4 -15.29 -16.02 -8.42
CA LEU A 4 -14.77 -15.01 -7.49
C LEU A 4 -13.30 -14.68 -7.78
N ASN A 5 -12.49 -15.68 -8.16
CA ASN A 5 -11.09 -15.44 -8.54
C ASN A 5 -10.99 -14.54 -9.78
N MET A 6 -11.71 -14.85 -10.86
CA MET A 6 -11.70 -14.00 -12.06
C MET A 6 -12.22 -12.59 -11.74
N PHE A 7 -13.27 -12.49 -10.92
CA PHE A 7 -13.82 -11.20 -10.55
C PHE A 7 -12.80 -10.33 -9.79
N PHE A 8 -12.14 -10.86 -8.75
CA PHE A 8 -11.21 -10.08 -7.93
C PHE A 8 -9.83 -9.85 -8.57
N PHE A 9 -9.33 -10.80 -9.35
CA PHE A 9 -7.95 -10.75 -9.88
C PHE A 9 -7.87 -10.33 -11.35
N ASP A 10 -8.94 -10.48 -12.13
CA ASP A 10 -8.94 -10.06 -13.54
C ASP A 10 -9.78 -8.79 -13.76
N ILE A 11 -10.99 -8.70 -13.18
CA ILE A 11 -11.92 -7.59 -13.48
C ILE A 11 -11.74 -6.40 -12.54
N TYR A 12 -11.72 -6.66 -11.23
CA TYR A 12 -11.63 -5.63 -10.20
C TYR A 12 -10.41 -4.69 -10.32
N PRO A 13 -9.18 -5.14 -10.68
CA PRO A 13 -8.04 -4.21 -10.79
C PRO A 13 -8.27 -3.15 -11.87
N TYR A 14 -8.90 -3.48 -13.01
CA TYR A 14 -9.21 -2.49 -14.04
C TYR A 14 -10.31 -1.52 -13.62
N ILE A 15 -11.32 -1.99 -12.88
CA ILE A 15 -12.36 -1.11 -12.33
C ILE A 15 -11.74 -0.14 -11.32
N ALA A 16 -10.97 -0.66 -10.36
CA ALA A 16 -10.29 0.14 -9.34
C ALA A 16 -9.32 1.16 -9.96
N GLY A 17 -8.54 0.73 -10.96
CA GLY A 17 -7.63 1.61 -11.71
C GLY A 17 -8.36 2.69 -12.49
N SER A 18 -9.44 2.35 -13.19
CA SER A 18 -10.25 3.31 -13.96
C SER A 18 -10.88 4.35 -13.05
N VAL A 19 -11.49 3.92 -11.93
CA VAL A 19 -12.08 4.83 -10.93
C VAL A 19 -11.02 5.69 -10.26
N PHE A 20 -9.84 5.13 -9.96
CA PHE A 20 -8.72 5.88 -9.40
C PHE A 20 -8.25 6.99 -10.35
N LEU A 21 -8.02 6.69 -11.62
CA LEU A 21 -7.53 7.66 -12.61
C LEU A 21 -8.60 8.73 -12.92
N ILE A 22 -9.79 8.31 -13.31
CA ILE A 22 -10.88 9.22 -13.70
C ILE A 22 -11.35 10.02 -12.48
N GLY A 23 -11.49 9.39 -11.32
CA GLY A 23 -11.87 10.06 -10.08
C GLY A 23 -10.84 11.09 -9.62
N SER A 24 -9.54 10.78 -9.76
CA SER A 24 -8.47 11.75 -9.47
C SER A 24 -8.50 12.93 -10.44
N TRP A 25 -8.69 12.67 -11.73
CA TRP A 25 -8.77 13.74 -12.74
C TRP A 25 -9.99 14.63 -12.51
N LEU A 26 -11.20 14.05 -12.39
CA LEU A 26 -12.42 14.83 -12.13
C LEU A 26 -12.32 15.65 -10.84
N ARG A 27 -11.73 15.10 -9.78
CA ARG A 27 -11.52 15.85 -8.53
C ARG A 27 -10.48 16.96 -8.69
N TYR A 28 -9.51 16.78 -9.56
CA TYR A 28 -8.54 17.82 -9.88
C TYR A 28 -9.22 18.97 -10.65
N ASP A 29 -9.99 18.68 -11.70
CA ASP A 29 -10.60 19.74 -12.52
C ASP A 29 -11.76 20.46 -11.80
N TYR A 30 -12.61 19.73 -11.09
CA TYR A 30 -13.84 20.30 -10.50
C TYR A 30 -13.76 20.52 -8.98
N GLY A 31 -12.70 20.06 -8.31
CA GLY A 31 -12.66 19.91 -6.86
C GLY A 31 -11.46 20.53 -6.15
N GLN A 32 -10.80 21.53 -6.75
CA GLN A 32 -9.56 22.16 -6.24
C GLN A 32 -9.62 22.55 -4.75
N TYR A 33 -10.73 23.14 -4.27
CA TYR A 33 -10.88 23.52 -2.86
C TYR A 33 -10.83 22.33 -1.88
N THR A 34 -11.26 21.14 -2.34
CA THR A 34 -11.23 19.91 -1.55
C THR A 34 -9.88 19.18 -1.63
N TRP A 35 -8.95 19.66 -2.46
CA TRP A 35 -7.63 19.05 -2.65
C TRP A 35 -6.64 19.57 -1.61
N ARG A 36 -6.74 19.04 -0.39
CA ARG A 36 -5.90 19.45 0.74
C ARG A 36 -5.51 18.26 1.60
N ALA A 37 -4.35 18.35 2.25
CA ALA A 37 -3.87 17.34 3.18
C ALA A 37 -4.70 17.21 4.48
N ALA A 38 -5.68 18.11 4.71
CA ALA A 38 -6.57 18.12 5.87
C ALA A 38 -5.83 17.96 7.22
N SER A 39 -4.78 18.77 7.43
CA SER A 39 -3.95 18.68 8.64
C SER A 39 -4.77 18.96 9.91
N SER A 40 -4.75 18.00 10.83
CA SER A 40 -5.34 18.14 12.17
C SER A 40 -4.32 18.51 13.24
N GLN A 41 -3.08 18.83 12.85
CA GLN A 41 -1.97 19.07 13.78
C GLN A 41 -2.19 20.32 14.65
N MET A 42 -2.82 21.37 14.11
CA MET A 42 -3.11 22.60 14.85
C MET A 42 -4.03 22.36 16.05
N LEU A 43 -5.01 21.45 15.92
CA LEU A 43 -6.03 21.18 16.93
C LEU A 43 -5.47 20.37 18.11
N ASP A 44 -4.51 19.48 17.84
CA ASP A 44 -3.87 18.66 18.86
C ASP A 44 -2.45 18.25 18.41
N ARG A 45 -1.43 18.96 18.91
CA ARG A 45 -0.03 18.68 18.57
C ARG A 45 0.53 17.44 19.28
N LYS A 46 -0.15 16.93 20.32
CA LYS A 46 0.39 15.90 21.20
C LYS A 46 0.60 14.59 20.43
N GLY A 47 1.85 14.13 20.36
CA GLY A 47 2.23 12.88 19.70
C GLY A 47 2.16 12.89 18.16
N MET A 48 1.77 14.01 17.53
CA MET A 48 1.62 14.09 16.07
C MET A 48 2.97 13.97 15.35
N ASN A 49 4.04 14.59 15.87
CA ASN A 49 5.37 14.50 15.24
C ASN A 49 5.87 13.05 15.16
N LEU A 50 5.77 12.30 16.27
CA LEU A 50 6.21 10.91 16.30
C LEU A 50 5.30 10.03 15.44
N ALA A 51 3.99 10.11 15.63
CA ALA A 51 3.03 9.25 14.92
C ALA A 51 3.03 9.51 13.41
N SER A 52 3.06 10.78 13.00
CA SER A 52 3.08 11.17 11.58
C SER A 52 4.39 10.76 10.91
N ASN A 53 5.54 11.00 11.56
CA ASN A 53 6.84 10.63 10.97
C ASN A 53 6.99 9.12 10.84
N LEU A 54 6.63 8.35 11.88
CA LEU A 54 6.67 6.89 11.82
C LEU A 54 5.79 6.33 10.69
N PHE A 55 4.58 6.87 10.53
CA PHE A 55 3.67 6.46 9.47
C PHE A 55 4.20 6.80 8.07
N HIS A 56 4.65 8.04 7.85
CA HIS A 56 5.08 8.50 6.53
C HIS A 56 6.42 7.89 6.10
N ILE A 57 7.41 7.81 6.99
CA ILE A 57 8.70 7.17 6.69
C ILE A 57 8.49 5.70 6.37
N GLY A 58 7.65 5.02 7.16
CA GLY A 58 7.31 3.64 6.92
C GLY A 58 6.60 3.43 5.57
N ILE A 59 5.52 4.17 5.31
CA ILE A 59 4.70 3.95 4.10
C ILE A 59 5.43 4.33 2.81
N LEU A 60 6.31 5.34 2.85
CA LEU A 60 7.18 5.68 1.72
C LEU A 60 8.21 4.58 1.47
N GLY A 61 8.76 3.98 2.52
CA GLY A 61 9.63 2.82 2.40
C GLY A 61 8.92 1.60 1.79
N ILE A 62 7.69 1.32 2.24
CA ILE A 62 6.86 0.25 1.66
C ILE A 62 6.53 0.54 0.20
N PHE A 63 6.15 1.77 -0.13
CA PHE A 63 5.84 2.18 -1.50
C PHE A 63 7.04 2.01 -2.43
N ALA A 64 8.22 2.50 -2.03
CA ALA A 64 9.45 2.30 -2.79
C ALA A 64 9.81 0.81 -2.93
N GLY A 65 9.66 0.03 -1.86
CA GLY A 65 9.89 -1.42 -1.88
C GLY A 65 8.94 -2.17 -2.81
N HIS A 66 7.65 -1.81 -2.83
CA HIS A 66 6.65 -2.41 -3.71
C HIS A 66 6.87 -2.00 -5.17
N PHE A 67 7.15 -0.71 -5.41
CA PHE A 67 7.40 -0.17 -6.74
C PHE A 67 8.64 -0.81 -7.37
N LEU A 68 9.76 -0.86 -6.64
CA LEU A 68 10.99 -1.50 -7.10
C LEU A 68 10.85 -3.02 -7.13
N GLY A 69 10.08 -3.63 -6.22
CA GLY A 69 9.92 -5.08 -6.15
C GLY A 69 9.09 -5.67 -7.29
N MET A 70 7.94 -5.05 -7.60
CA MET A 70 6.98 -5.59 -8.58
C MET A 70 7.13 -5.00 -9.98
N LEU A 71 7.62 -3.76 -10.12
CA LEU A 71 7.70 -3.08 -11.42
C LEU A 71 9.07 -3.21 -12.08
N THR A 72 10.13 -3.68 -11.38
CA THR A 72 11.44 -3.88 -12.03
C THR A 72 11.46 -5.17 -12.84
N PRO A 73 11.66 -5.10 -14.16
CA PRO A 73 11.62 -6.28 -15.01
C PRO A 73 12.85 -7.16 -14.79
N HIS A 74 12.66 -8.49 -14.88
CA HIS A 74 13.70 -9.47 -14.56
C HIS A 74 15.00 -9.30 -15.37
N TRP A 75 14.91 -8.86 -16.62
CA TRP A 75 16.06 -8.65 -17.52
C TRP A 75 17.02 -7.54 -17.05
N MET A 76 16.57 -6.60 -16.21
CA MET A 76 17.39 -5.46 -15.79
C MET A 76 18.42 -5.81 -14.71
N TYR A 77 18.22 -6.89 -13.95
CA TYR A 77 19.08 -7.23 -12.80
C TYR A 77 19.38 -8.72 -12.63
N GLU A 78 19.14 -9.54 -13.65
CA GLU A 78 19.36 -11.00 -13.59
C GLU A 78 20.78 -11.38 -13.11
N SER A 79 21.78 -10.51 -13.36
CA SER A 79 23.16 -10.71 -12.90
C SER A 79 23.49 -10.16 -11.50
N PHE A 80 22.70 -9.24 -10.94
CA PHE A 80 23.03 -8.53 -9.69
C PHE A 80 22.02 -8.76 -8.54
N LEU A 81 20.76 -9.12 -8.83
CA LEU A 81 19.72 -9.33 -7.83
C LEU A 81 18.91 -10.60 -8.15
N PRO A 82 19.40 -11.78 -7.76
CA PRO A 82 18.60 -13.00 -7.80
C PRO A 82 17.36 -12.87 -6.90
N ILE A 83 16.31 -13.63 -7.22
CA ILE A 83 14.98 -13.51 -6.61
C ILE A 83 15.00 -13.69 -5.08
N ASP A 84 15.90 -14.53 -4.58
CA ASP A 84 16.07 -14.80 -3.15
C ASP A 84 16.63 -13.60 -2.38
N VAL A 85 17.54 -12.84 -3.00
CA VAL A 85 18.10 -11.59 -2.43
C VAL A 85 17.03 -10.50 -2.41
N LYS A 86 16.20 -10.40 -3.47
CA LYS A 86 15.05 -9.48 -3.47
C LYS A 86 14.04 -9.82 -2.38
N GLN A 87 13.72 -11.11 -2.20
CA GLN A 87 12.80 -11.56 -1.15
C GLN A 87 13.36 -11.27 0.25
N LYS A 88 14.63 -11.56 0.52
CA LYS A 88 15.28 -11.24 1.81
C LYS A 88 15.27 -9.74 2.10
N MET A 89 15.59 -8.93 1.10
CA MET A 89 15.53 -7.46 1.23
C MET A 89 14.10 -6.99 1.50
N ALA A 90 13.11 -7.52 0.79
CA ALA A 90 11.70 -7.19 1.01
C ALA A 90 11.21 -7.60 2.41
N MET A 91 11.61 -8.76 2.93
CA MET A 91 11.23 -9.19 4.27
C MET A 91 11.86 -8.33 5.36
N ILE A 92 13.16 -8.02 5.26
CA ILE A 92 13.87 -7.26 6.29
C ILE A 92 13.54 -5.78 6.20
N ALA A 93 13.78 -5.14 5.05
CA ALA A 93 13.54 -3.72 4.87
C ALA A 93 12.05 -3.40 4.85
N GLY A 94 11.26 -4.18 4.10
CA GLY A 94 9.79 -4.03 4.05
C GLY A 94 9.13 -4.38 5.39
N GLY A 95 9.61 -5.40 6.12
CA GLY A 95 9.14 -5.71 7.46
C GLY A 95 9.43 -4.60 8.47
N ALA A 96 10.65 -4.05 8.47
CA ALA A 96 11.02 -2.93 9.35
C ALA A 96 10.16 -1.67 9.05
N CYS A 97 10.02 -1.30 7.77
CA CYS A 97 9.14 -0.20 7.34
C CYS A 97 7.67 -0.49 7.65
N GLY A 98 7.23 -1.74 7.54
CA GLY A 98 5.90 -2.21 7.91
C GLY A 98 5.59 -2.00 9.38
N VAL A 99 6.50 -2.38 10.27
CA VAL A 99 6.34 -2.18 11.72
C VAL A 99 6.27 -0.68 12.07
N LEU A 100 7.15 0.15 11.48
CA LEU A 100 7.10 1.60 11.66
C LEU A 100 5.76 2.20 11.21
N THR A 101 5.27 1.76 10.05
CA THR A 101 3.97 2.19 9.49
C THR A 101 2.81 1.77 10.39
N LEU A 102 2.82 0.53 10.88
CA LEU A 102 1.75 0.00 11.71
C LEU A 102 1.68 0.73 13.05
N VAL A 103 2.82 0.91 13.71
CA VAL A 103 2.89 1.65 14.99
C VAL A 103 2.46 3.11 14.80
N GLY A 104 2.95 3.79 13.76
CA GLY A 104 2.52 5.15 13.42
C GLY A 104 1.03 5.24 13.12
N GLY A 105 0.50 4.29 12.33
CA GLY A 105 -0.90 4.22 11.93
C GLY A 105 -1.85 3.96 13.10
N ILE A 106 -1.50 3.03 14.01
CA ILE A 106 -2.28 2.76 15.23
C ILE A 106 -2.29 3.98 16.14
N LEU A 107 -1.17 4.68 16.30
CA LEU A 107 -1.09 5.90 17.10
C LEU A 107 -1.95 7.03 16.51
N LEU A 108 -1.93 7.20 15.18
CA LEU A 108 -2.78 8.17 14.47
C LEU A 108 -4.27 7.80 14.59
N LEU A 109 -4.61 6.52 14.47
CA LEU A 109 -5.99 6.04 14.57
C LEU A 109 -6.52 6.21 16.00
N LYS A 110 -5.71 5.86 17.01
CA LYS A 110 -6.02 6.15 18.41
C LYS A 110 -6.27 7.64 18.62
N ARG A 111 -5.40 8.50 18.09
CA ARG A 111 -5.60 9.96 18.19
C ARG A 111 -6.91 10.40 17.53
N ARG A 112 -7.24 9.88 16.34
CA ARG A 112 -8.46 10.25 15.61
C ARG A 112 -9.75 9.78 16.30
N LEU A 113 -9.72 8.64 17.00
CA LEU A 113 -10.89 8.07 17.68
C LEU A 113 -11.08 8.59 19.12
N PHE A 114 -10.00 8.88 19.84
CA PHE A 114 -10.05 9.20 21.27
C PHE A 114 -9.70 10.65 21.61
N SER A 115 -9.07 11.43 20.72
CA SER A 115 -8.84 12.86 20.98
C SER A 115 -10.12 13.65 20.70
N PRO A 116 -10.72 14.34 21.70
CA PRO A 116 -12.02 14.99 21.55
C PRO A 116 -12.04 16.05 20.45
N ARG A 117 -10.95 16.82 20.31
CA ARG A 117 -10.82 17.89 19.31
C ARG A 117 -10.71 17.34 17.88
N VAL A 118 -9.99 16.23 17.72
CA VAL A 118 -9.79 15.60 16.40
C VAL A 118 -11.03 14.84 15.99
N ARG A 119 -11.69 14.14 16.93
CA ARG A 119 -12.92 13.41 16.64
C ARG A 119 -14.10 14.33 16.32
N ALA A 120 -14.16 15.52 16.92
CA ALA A 120 -15.20 16.50 16.60
C ALA A 120 -15.07 17.10 15.18
N THR A 121 -13.88 17.06 14.59
CA THR A 121 -13.57 17.69 13.29
C THR A 121 -13.22 16.69 12.19
N THR A 122 -13.24 15.39 12.49
CA THR A 122 -12.92 14.32 11.52
C THR A 122 -14.13 14.01 10.66
N THR A 123 -13.89 13.66 9.40
CA THR A 123 -14.92 13.07 8.55
C THR A 123 -14.93 11.55 8.70
N GLY A 124 -16.04 10.89 8.36
CA GLY A 124 -16.12 9.43 8.32
C GLY A 124 -15.12 8.81 7.34
N ALA A 125 -14.84 9.50 6.22
CA ALA A 125 -13.85 9.08 5.24
C ALA A 125 -12.44 9.02 5.82
N ASP A 126 -12.07 9.98 6.69
CA ASP A 126 -10.73 10.00 7.32
C ASP A 126 -10.51 8.81 8.27
N ILE A 127 -11.56 8.38 8.97
CA ILE A 127 -11.50 7.20 9.84
C ILE A 127 -11.43 5.94 8.97
N LEU A 128 -12.27 5.86 7.93
CA LEU A 128 -12.32 4.70 7.04
C LEU A 128 -10.97 4.47 6.35
N ILE A 129 -10.39 5.48 5.68
CA ILE A 129 -9.13 5.32 4.95
C ILE A 129 -7.97 4.95 5.88
N LEU A 130 -7.89 5.58 7.07
CA LEU A 130 -6.84 5.28 8.03
C LEU A 130 -6.98 3.86 8.61
N SER A 131 -8.22 3.42 8.84
CA SER A 131 -8.49 2.06 9.33
C SER A 131 -8.13 1.02 8.27
N LEU A 132 -8.50 1.26 7.00
CA LEU A 132 -8.14 0.40 5.88
C LEU A 132 -6.62 0.32 5.69
N LEU A 133 -5.90 1.43 5.81
CA LEU A 133 -4.43 1.44 5.71
C LEU A 133 -3.76 0.66 6.84
N VAL A 134 -4.26 0.77 8.08
CA VAL A 134 -3.75 -0.02 9.21
C VAL A 134 -4.01 -1.51 9.00
N ILE A 135 -5.21 -1.89 8.54
CA ILE A 135 -5.55 -3.28 8.23
C ILE A 135 -4.66 -3.80 7.09
N GLN A 136 -4.51 -3.05 6.00
CA GLN A 136 -3.65 -3.43 4.87
C GLN A 136 -2.20 -3.63 5.31
N CYS A 137 -1.67 -2.74 6.16
CA CYS A 137 -0.32 -2.87 6.69
C CYS A 137 -0.18 -4.09 7.61
N ALA A 138 -1.18 -4.38 8.44
CA ALA A 138 -1.19 -5.56 9.30
C ALA A 138 -1.24 -6.85 8.46
N LEU A 139 -2.10 -6.91 7.45
CA LEU A 139 -2.18 -8.03 6.50
C LEU A 139 -0.85 -8.21 5.78
N GLY A 140 -0.22 -7.13 5.33
CA GLY A 140 1.12 -7.18 4.73
C GLY A 140 2.16 -7.81 5.67
N LEU A 141 2.24 -7.36 6.93
CA LEU A 141 3.14 -7.97 7.92
C LEU A 141 2.83 -9.44 8.21
N LEU A 142 1.54 -9.81 8.23
CA LEU A 142 1.08 -11.19 8.37
C LEU A 142 1.53 -12.10 7.23
N THR A 143 1.80 -11.58 6.03
CA THR A 143 2.32 -12.38 4.92
C THR A 143 3.80 -12.74 5.05
N ILE A 144 4.59 -12.00 5.85
CA ILE A 144 6.02 -12.26 6.07
C ILE A 144 6.31 -13.70 6.56
N PRO A 145 5.64 -14.23 7.61
CA PRO A 145 5.86 -15.61 8.03
C PRO A 145 5.44 -16.65 6.98
N PHE A 146 4.43 -16.37 6.15
CA PHE A 146 4.05 -17.26 5.04
C PHE A 146 5.11 -17.26 3.92
N SER A 147 5.67 -16.10 3.58
CA SER A 147 6.80 -16.02 2.64
C SER A 147 8.07 -16.63 3.21
N ALA A 148 8.28 -16.60 4.53
CA ALA A 148 9.41 -17.26 5.17
C ALA A 148 9.36 -18.79 5.08
N GLN A 149 8.18 -19.39 4.83
CA GLN A 149 8.05 -20.83 4.56
C GLN A 149 8.52 -21.20 3.14
N HIS A 150 8.55 -20.23 2.22
CA HIS A 150 8.89 -20.41 0.80
C HIS A 150 10.07 -19.49 0.43
N MET A 151 11.24 -19.78 1.01
CA MET A 151 12.48 -19.01 0.80
C MET A 151 13.08 -19.16 -0.61
N ASP A 152 12.49 -20.04 -1.43
CA ASP A 152 12.82 -20.29 -2.83
C ASP A 152 12.25 -19.24 -3.79
N GLY A 153 11.36 -18.35 -3.32
CA GLY A 153 10.79 -17.28 -4.14
C GLY A 153 9.59 -17.71 -4.99
N SER A 154 9.11 -18.95 -4.84
CA SER A 154 8.02 -19.50 -5.66
C SER A 154 6.70 -18.74 -5.49
N GLU A 155 6.36 -18.33 -4.26
CA GLU A 155 5.17 -17.50 -3.99
C GLU A 155 5.33 -16.06 -4.50
N MET A 156 6.54 -15.49 -4.41
CA MET A 156 6.82 -14.15 -4.93
C MET A 156 6.73 -14.14 -6.46
N MET A 157 7.20 -15.18 -7.16
CA MET A 157 7.09 -15.30 -8.61
C MET A 157 5.64 -15.35 -9.10
N LYS A 158 4.72 -15.99 -8.35
CA LYS A 158 3.29 -16.00 -8.71
C LYS A 158 2.67 -14.60 -8.61
N LEU A 159 3.01 -13.84 -7.57
CA LEU A 159 2.51 -12.48 -7.36
C LEU A 159 3.12 -11.47 -8.34
N VAL A 160 4.43 -11.58 -8.58
CA VAL A 160 5.18 -10.75 -9.54
C VAL A 160 4.83 -11.12 -10.98
N GLY A 161 4.39 -12.35 -11.26
CA GLY A 161 3.84 -12.72 -12.59
C GLY A 161 2.45 -12.15 -12.83
N TRP A 162 1.62 -12.01 -11.80
CA TRP A 162 0.27 -11.45 -11.92
C TRP A 162 0.26 -9.92 -12.09
N ALA A 163 1.15 -9.18 -11.41
CA ALA A 163 1.14 -7.72 -11.46
C ALA A 163 1.40 -7.10 -12.86
N PRO A 164 2.31 -7.62 -13.71
CA PRO A 164 2.55 -7.14 -15.07
C PRO A 164 1.49 -7.59 -16.08
N VAL A 165 0.82 -8.73 -15.87
CA VAL A 165 -0.26 -9.22 -16.77
C VAL A 165 -1.44 -8.25 -16.81
N CYS A 166 -1.61 -7.40 -15.79
CA CYS A 166 -2.60 -6.32 -15.81
C CYS A 166 -2.21 -5.13 -16.73
N GLY A 167 -0.99 -5.12 -17.28
CA GLY A 167 -0.51 -4.17 -18.28
C GLY A 167 -0.29 -4.76 -19.68
N ASP A 168 -0.20 -6.08 -19.81
CA ASP A 168 -0.18 -6.76 -21.10
C ASP A 168 -1.62 -6.98 -21.59
N ILE A 169 -2.11 -6.01 -22.37
CA ILE A 169 -3.12 -6.27 -23.40
C ILE A 169 -2.66 -7.54 -24.13
N PRO A 170 -3.48 -8.60 -24.23
CA PRO A 170 -3.07 -9.82 -24.90
C PRO A 170 -2.59 -9.42 -26.30
N ARG A 171 -1.30 -9.64 -26.54
CA ARG A 171 -0.75 -9.60 -27.88
C ARG A 171 -1.47 -10.70 -28.64
N TRP A 172 -2.55 -10.32 -29.33
CA TRP A 172 -3.23 -11.15 -30.31
C TRP A 172 -2.19 -11.50 -31.37
N SER A 173 -1.47 -12.60 -31.16
CA SER A 173 -0.74 -13.29 -32.22
C SER A 173 -1.79 -14.00 -33.07
N VAL A 174 -2.14 -13.32 -34.16
CA VAL A 174 -2.57 -13.95 -35.42
C VAL A 174 -1.52 -14.97 -35.86
#